data_AF-A0A7S1YX85-F1
#
_entry.id   AF-A0A7S1YX85-F1
#
_cell.length_a   1.000
_cell.length_b   1.000
_cell.length_c   1.000
_cell.angle_alpha   90.00
_cell.angle_beta   90.00
_cell.angle_gamma   90.00
#
_symmetry.space_group_name_H-M   'P 1'
#
loop_
_entity.id
_entity.type
_entity.pdbx_description
1 polymer ?
#
loop_
_entity_poly.entity_id
_entity_poly.type
_entity_poly.pdbx_seq_one_letter_code
_entity_poly.pdbx_strand_id
1 'polypeptide(L)'
;KGYDLSSHRGMDRGFSIGERPEMYVFARPDGDGGGAGSGLGSGATLKADREVQLCCRHELHLNVTDGTFPDSPFTVDDIVNGDAVQRIIESVVPDGVRIEVPMRDVLTPERTGTESSVAVFLVVYCGEGRPMTRGEADGYRELTEREAGRHLPLRENRAGRLVSRPFPYP
;
A
#
# COMPACT_ATOMS: atom_id res chain seq x y z
N LYS A 1 20.96 -24.08 9.21
CA LYS A 1 20.59 -24.79 7.95
C LYS A 1 19.53 -23.94 7.27
N GLY A 2 19.84 -23.37 6.10
CA GLY A 2 18.93 -22.47 5.39
C GLY A 2 17.69 -23.19 4.89
N TYR A 3 16.54 -22.53 4.98
CA TYR A 3 15.26 -23.02 4.49
C TYR A 3 15.18 -22.71 3.00
N ASP A 4 15.29 -23.74 2.17
CA ASP A 4 15.43 -23.64 0.73
C ASP A 4 14.11 -24.06 0.08
N LEU A 5 13.13 -23.15 0.05
CA LEU A 5 11.91 -23.38 -0.72
C LEU A 5 12.08 -22.80 -2.12
N SER A 6 12.07 -23.68 -3.12
CA SER A 6 11.96 -23.27 -4.51
C SER A 6 10.51 -22.93 -4.84
N SER A 7 10.30 -21.72 -5.37
CA SER A 7 9.02 -21.31 -5.96
C SER A 7 8.72 -22.16 -7.19
N HIS A 8 7.45 -22.51 -7.38
CA HIS A 8 6.93 -23.48 -8.35
C HIS A 8 6.97 -22.99 -9.81
N ARG A 9 8.12 -22.45 -10.27
CA ARG A 9 8.41 -22.11 -11.68
C ARG A 9 9.89 -22.25 -12.08
N GLY A 10 10.70 -23.00 -11.34
CA GLY A 10 11.97 -23.55 -11.84
C GLY A 10 13.04 -22.57 -12.36
N MET A 11 12.92 -21.26 -12.11
CA MET A 11 13.84 -20.23 -12.64
C MET A 11 14.24 -19.13 -11.64
N ASP A 12 13.82 -19.19 -10.38
CA ASP A 12 14.25 -18.19 -9.39
C ASP A 12 15.38 -18.73 -8.50
N ARG A 13 16.40 -17.89 -8.30
CA ARG A 13 17.53 -18.15 -7.40
C ARG A 13 16.98 -18.35 -5.98
N GLY A 14 17.47 -19.38 -5.29
CA GLY A 14 17.17 -19.58 -3.86
C GLY A 14 17.53 -18.32 -3.06
N PHE A 15 16.65 -17.93 -2.15
CA PHE A 15 16.88 -16.80 -1.25
C PHE A 15 16.87 -17.30 0.20
N SER A 16 17.83 -16.83 0.99
CA SER A 16 17.93 -17.18 2.40
C SER A 16 16.95 -16.33 3.21
N ILE A 17 16.05 -16.98 3.92
CA ILE A 17 15.00 -16.36 4.75
C ILE A 17 15.47 -16.08 6.19
N GLY A 18 16.79 -16.12 6.44
CA GLY A 18 17.39 -15.87 7.75
C GLY A 18 17.39 -17.08 8.69
N GLU A 19 17.61 -16.83 9.99
CA GLU A 19 17.78 -17.87 11.02
C GLU A 19 16.46 -18.45 11.56
N ARG A 20 15.34 -17.77 11.32
CA ARG A 20 13.99 -18.16 11.80
C ARG A 20 13.00 -18.32 10.64
N PRO A 21 13.25 -19.24 9.70
CA PRO A 21 12.40 -19.45 8.52
C PRO A 21 10.97 -19.86 8.85
N GLU A 22 10.73 -20.45 10.02
CA GLU A 22 9.41 -20.82 10.53
C GLU A 22 8.47 -19.63 10.78
N MET A 23 9.01 -18.41 10.84
CA MET A 23 8.22 -17.17 10.95
C MET A 23 7.52 -16.80 9.63
N TYR A 24 7.93 -17.39 8.50
CA TYR A 24 7.44 -17.03 7.17
C TYR A 24 6.43 -18.06 6.67
N VAL A 25 5.14 -17.72 6.72
CA VAL A 25 4.07 -18.52 6.11
C VAL A 25 3.90 -18.10 4.65
N PHE A 26 4.36 -18.93 3.72
CA PHE A 26 4.05 -18.76 2.29
C PHE A 26 2.61 -19.20 2.03
N ALA A 27 1.68 -18.25 2.00
CA ALA A 27 0.33 -18.52 1.53
C ALA A 27 0.34 -18.72 0.01
N ARG A 28 -0.32 -19.78 -0.48
CA ARG A 28 -0.47 -20.00 -1.92
C ARG A 28 -1.54 -19.06 -2.47
N PRO A 29 -1.30 -18.37 -3.60
CA PRO A 29 -2.26 -17.46 -4.21
C PRO A 29 -3.53 -18.17 -4.71
N ASP A 30 -3.48 -19.46 -5.02
CA ASP A 30 -4.60 -20.25 -5.56
C ASP A 30 -5.26 -21.18 -4.51
N GLY A 31 -5.13 -20.87 -3.23
CA GLY A 31 -5.66 -21.70 -2.14
C GLY A 31 -7.17 -21.60 -1.96
N ASP A 32 -7.96 -22.07 -2.92
CA ASP A 32 -9.21 -22.75 -2.56
C ASP A 32 -8.86 -23.84 -1.54
N GLY A 33 -9.66 -24.00 -0.49
CA GLY A 33 -9.40 -24.85 0.68
C GLY A 33 -9.18 -26.34 0.39
N GLY A 34 -8.05 -26.71 -0.21
CA GLY A 34 -7.76 -28.09 -0.59
C GLY A 34 -6.27 -28.36 -0.66
N GLY A 35 -5.72 -28.93 0.42
CA GLY A 35 -4.34 -29.41 0.40
C GLY A 35 -3.77 -29.77 1.76
N ALA A 36 -4.40 -30.71 2.45
CA ALA A 36 -3.85 -31.58 3.50
C ALA A 36 -2.83 -30.96 4.48
N GLY A 37 -3.34 -30.37 5.58
CA GLY A 37 -2.55 -30.14 6.80
C GLY A 37 -2.85 -28.85 7.54
N SER A 38 -3.47 -27.87 6.90
CA SER A 38 -3.88 -26.60 7.52
C SER A 38 -5.38 -26.61 7.73
N GLY A 39 -5.82 -26.86 8.97
CA GLY A 39 -7.23 -26.81 9.41
C GLY A 39 -7.85 -25.41 9.41
N LEU A 40 -7.46 -24.56 8.47
CA LEU A 40 -7.99 -23.22 8.28
C LEU A 40 -9.00 -23.30 7.15
N GLY A 41 -10.28 -23.46 7.53
CA GLY A 41 -11.41 -23.51 6.59
C GLY A 41 -11.47 -22.28 5.69
N SER A 42 -12.17 -22.40 4.56
CA SER A 42 -12.43 -21.33 3.60
C SER A 42 -13.17 -20.16 4.29
N GLY A 43 -12.41 -19.23 4.86
CA GLY A 43 -12.91 -18.17 5.73
C GLY A 43 -11.98 -17.82 6.90
N ALA A 44 -10.92 -18.60 7.12
CA ALA A 44 -9.93 -18.29 8.13
C ALA A 44 -9.03 -17.13 7.69
N THR A 45 -9.24 -15.98 8.31
CA THR A 45 -8.39 -14.79 8.22
C THR A 45 -6.98 -15.17 8.66
N LEU A 46 -6.01 -15.19 7.74
CA LEU A 46 -4.60 -15.37 8.10
C LEU A 46 -4.13 -14.08 8.77
N LYS A 47 -4.25 -14.03 10.10
CA LYS A 47 -3.65 -12.94 10.89
C LYS A 47 -2.16 -13.20 11.00
N ALA A 48 -1.37 -12.44 10.24
CA ALA A 48 0.08 -12.42 10.36
C ALA A 48 0.49 -11.30 11.33
N ASP A 49 1.46 -11.58 12.21
CA ASP A 49 2.03 -10.56 13.08
C ASP A 49 2.64 -9.42 12.25
N ARG A 50 2.52 -8.17 12.73
CA ARG A 50 2.95 -6.98 11.98
C ARG A 50 4.38 -7.07 11.49
N GLU A 51 5.28 -7.59 12.33
CA GLU A 51 6.71 -7.72 12.06
C GLU A 51 7.05 -8.65 10.87
N VAL A 52 6.12 -9.52 10.47
CA VAL A 52 6.32 -10.46 9.36
C VAL A 52 5.43 -10.16 8.14
N GLN A 53 4.68 -9.05 8.17
CA GLN A 53 3.85 -8.63 7.05
C GLN A 53 4.70 -8.08 5.90
N LEU A 54 4.34 -8.46 4.68
CA LEU A 54 4.84 -7.83 3.46
C LEU A 54 3.88 -6.72 3.04
N CYS A 55 4.46 -5.57 2.74
CA CYS A 55 3.71 -4.37 2.38
C CYS A 55 4.19 -3.78 1.06
N CYS A 56 3.39 -2.90 0.48
CA CYS A 56 3.72 -2.15 -0.73
C CYS A 56 3.60 -0.65 -0.46
N ARG A 57 4.54 0.15 -0.97
CA ARG A 57 4.54 1.61 -0.86
C ARG A 57 3.93 2.25 -2.09
N HIS A 58 3.12 3.28 -1.85
CA HIS A 58 2.54 4.17 -2.84
C HIS A 58 2.92 5.61 -2.47
N GLU A 59 3.56 6.32 -3.40
CA GLU A 59 3.92 7.73 -3.23
C GLU A 59 2.83 8.59 -3.90
N LEU A 60 1.95 9.19 -3.10
CA LEU A 60 0.84 10.03 -3.57
C LEU A 60 1.27 11.50 -3.57
N HIS A 61 1.01 12.20 -4.68
CA HIS A 61 1.33 13.62 -4.85
C HIS A 61 0.07 14.43 -5.14
N LEU A 62 -0.21 15.40 -4.28
CA LEU A 62 -1.34 16.31 -4.40
C LEU A 62 -0.82 17.73 -4.55
N ASN A 63 -1.34 18.47 -5.52
CA ASN A 63 -1.08 19.90 -5.61
C ASN A 63 -1.86 20.60 -4.48
N VAL A 64 -1.17 21.45 -3.72
CA VAL A 64 -1.79 22.31 -2.72
C VAL A 64 -2.01 23.66 -3.38
N THR A 65 -3.27 23.94 -3.70
CA THR A 65 -3.69 25.23 -4.26
C THR A 65 -4.12 26.16 -3.14
N ASP A 66 -3.88 27.46 -3.28
CA ASP A 66 -4.14 28.50 -2.27
C ASP A 66 -5.64 28.79 -2.02
N GLY A 67 -6.54 27.87 -2.36
CA GLY A 67 -7.98 28.09 -2.41
C GLY A 67 -8.81 26.94 -1.86
N THR A 68 -10.11 27.22 -1.75
CA THR A 68 -11.14 26.21 -1.49
C THR A 68 -11.35 25.34 -2.72
N PHE A 69 -11.35 24.03 -2.53
CA PHE A 69 -11.73 23.05 -3.54
C PHE A 69 -13.27 23.06 -3.64
N PRO A 70 -13.89 23.67 -4.68
CA PRO A 70 -15.32 24.05 -4.64
C PRO A 70 -16.28 22.87 -4.48
N ASP A 71 -15.85 21.68 -4.90
CA ASP A 71 -16.63 20.43 -4.87
C ASP A 71 -16.06 19.38 -3.91
N SER A 72 -15.07 19.76 -3.10
CA SER A 72 -14.39 18.86 -2.18
C SER A 72 -14.86 19.08 -0.75
N PRO A 73 -15.05 18.01 0.04
CA PRO A 73 -15.30 18.13 1.46
C PRO A 73 -14.03 18.45 2.27
N PHE A 74 -12.87 18.58 1.61
CA PHE A 74 -11.57 18.75 2.27
C PHE A 74 -11.05 20.18 2.17
N THR A 75 -10.52 20.67 3.29
CA THR A 75 -9.77 21.93 3.37
C THR A 75 -8.30 21.72 3.01
N VAL A 76 -7.57 22.82 2.78
CA VAL A 76 -6.10 22.78 2.64
C VAL A 76 -5.45 22.15 3.88
N ASP A 77 -5.94 22.48 5.08
CA ASP A 77 -5.44 21.89 6.32
C ASP A 77 -5.70 20.38 6.39
N ASP A 78 -6.85 19.89 5.91
CA ASP A 78 -7.11 18.44 5.85
C ASP A 78 -6.12 17.72 4.93
N ILE A 79 -5.72 18.35 3.81
CA ILE A 79 -4.69 17.80 2.92
C ILE A 79 -3.34 17.86 3.61
N VAL A 80 -2.92 19.05 4.05
CA VAL A 80 -1.62 19.25 4.69
C VAL A 80 -1.48 18.35 5.90
N ASN A 81 -2.56 18.05 6.64
CA ASN A 81 -2.53 17.16 7.78
C ASN A 81 -2.61 15.66 7.44
N GLY A 82 -3.01 15.33 6.22
CA GLY A 82 -3.20 13.95 5.77
C GLY A 82 -4.55 13.35 6.11
N ASP A 83 -5.44 14.10 6.78
CA ASP A 83 -6.80 13.67 7.13
C ASP A 83 -7.64 13.36 5.88
N ALA A 84 -7.49 14.18 4.84
CA ALA A 84 -8.15 13.95 3.56
C ALA A 84 -7.69 12.62 2.92
N VAL A 85 -6.37 12.41 2.89
CA VAL A 85 -5.75 11.21 2.31
C VAL A 85 -6.17 9.96 3.07
N GLN A 86 -6.14 10.00 4.41
CA GLN A 86 -6.58 8.90 5.26
C GLN A 86 -8.04 8.50 4.95
N ARG A 87 -8.97 9.47 4.96
CA ARG A 87 -10.39 9.22 4.67
C ARG A 87 -10.62 8.66 3.27
N ILE A 88 -9.90 9.18 2.27
CA ILE A 88 -9.98 8.67 0.89
C ILE A 88 -9.53 7.21 0.83
N ILE A 89 -8.39 6.88 1.43
CA ILE A 89 -7.84 5.52 1.36
C ILE A 89 -8.74 4.54 2.10
N GLU A 90 -9.21 4.90 3.29
CA GLU A 90 -10.15 4.08 4.07
C GLU A 90 -11.47 3.82 3.32
N SER A 91 -11.89 4.72 2.42
CA SER A 91 -13.10 4.52 1.61
C SER A 91 -12.95 3.50 0.48
N VAL A 92 -11.72 3.20 0.03
CA VAL A 92 -11.46 2.37 -1.16
C VAL A 92 -10.75 1.06 -0.86
N VAL A 93 -10.06 0.97 0.28
CA VAL A 93 -9.32 -0.22 0.68
C VAL A 93 -10.20 -1.06 1.61
N PRO A 94 -10.39 -2.36 1.34
CA PRO A 94 -11.24 -3.22 2.15
C PRO A 94 -10.57 -3.59 3.49
N ASP A 95 -11.41 -4.00 4.43
CA ASP A 95 -10.97 -4.62 5.69
C ASP A 95 -9.98 -5.76 5.46
N GLY A 96 -9.04 -5.92 6.40
CA GLY A 96 -7.98 -6.92 6.33
C GLY A 96 -6.73 -6.46 5.56
N VAL A 97 -6.75 -5.24 5.01
CA VAL A 97 -5.55 -4.52 4.55
C VAL A 97 -5.29 -3.36 5.51
N ARG A 98 -4.16 -3.41 6.22
CA ARG A 98 -3.68 -2.32 7.05
C ARG A 98 -3.11 -1.23 6.17
N ILE A 99 -3.46 0.02 6.47
CA ILE A 99 -2.96 1.21 5.81
C ILE A 99 -2.17 2.03 6.81
N GLU A 100 -0.99 2.49 6.43
CA GLU A 100 -0.24 3.46 7.19
C GLU A 100 0.26 4.59 6.30
N VAL A 101 0.37 5.80 6.85
CA VAL A 101 0.96 6.96 6.17
C VAL A 101 2.19 7.42 6.96
N PRO A 102 3.31 6.67 6.91
CA PRO A 102 4.50 6.95 7.73
C PRO A 102 5.23 8.25 7.40
N MET A 103 5.00 8.82 6.21
CA MET A 103 5.65 10.04 5.79
C MET A 103 4.65 10.97 5.11
N ARG A 104 4.76 12.24 5.50
CA ARG A 104 4.08 13.37 4.93
C ARG A 104 5.08 14.50 4.80
N ASP A 105 5.17 15.11 3.63
CA ASP A 105 5.96 16.33 3.42
C ASP A 105 5.17 17.31 2.55
N VAL A 106 5.44 18.60 2.71
CA VAL A 106 4.91 19.66 1.85
C VAL A 106 6.08 20.36 1.20
N LEU A 107 6.19 20.19 -0.11
CA LEU A 107 7.24 20.77 -0.92
C LEU A 107 6.76 22.13 -1.44
N THR A 108 7.53 23.19 -1.16
CA THR A 108 7.23 24.53 -1.67
C THR A 108 7.48 24.63 -3.18
N PRO A 109 6.89 25.62 -3.88
CA PRO A 109 7.10 25.87 -5.30
C PRO A 109 8.58 25.88 -5.72
N GLU A 110 9.45 26.45 -4.88
CA GLU A 110 10.89 26.54 -5.15
C GLU A 110 11.58 25.17 -5.11
N ARG A 111 11.12 24.25 -4.26
CA ARG A 111 11.65 22.89 -4.16
C ARG A 111 11.17 21.99 -5.30
N THR A 112 9.98 22.24 -5.83
CA THR A 112 9.35 21.41 -6.86
C THR A 112 9.57 21.93 -8.27
N GLY A 113 9.90 23.21 -8.43
CA GLY A 113 9.94 23.90 -9.72
C GLY A 113 8.55 24.05 -10.35
N THR A 114 7.49 24.07 -9.54
CA THR A 114 6.10 24.20 -9.98
C THR A 114 5.46 25.46 -9.41
N GLU A 115 4.39 25.96 -10.02
CA GLU A 115 3.66 27.16 -9.56
C GLU A 115 2.92 26.96 -8.22
N SER A 116 2.77 25.72 -7.75
CA SER A 116 2.04 25.39 -6.53
C SER A 116 2.87 24.49 -5.62
N SER A 117 2.57 24.54 -4.32
CA SER A 117 3.12 23.60 -3.34
C SER A 117 2.61 22.18 -3.63
N VAL A 118 3.37 21.16 -3.25
CA VAL A 118 2.99 19.75 -3.43
C VAL A 118 3.03 19.03 -2.09
N ALA A 119 1.89 18.49 -1.67
CA ALA A 119 1.84 17.56 -0.55
C ALA A 119 2.18 16.16 -1.03
N VAL A 120 3.16 15.53 -0.38
CA VAL A 120 3.66 14.20 -0.70
C VAL A 120 3.37 13.27 0.46
N PHE A 121 2.73 12.15 0.17
CA PHE A 121 2.38 11.12 1.15
C PHE A 121 3.01 9.81 0.75
N LEU A 122 3.66 9.14 1.68
CA LEU A 122 4.05 7.74 1.52
C LEU A 122 2.98 6.89 2.18
N VAL A 123 2.15 6.25 1.38
CA VAL A 123 1.12 5.31 1.82
C VAL A 123 1.70 3.90 1.79
N VAL A 124 1.45 3.12 2.83
CA VAL A 124 1.86 1.72 2.93
C VAL A 124 0.63 0.84 3.07
N TYR A 125 0.47 -0.10 2.14
CA TYR A 125 -0.56 -1.12 2.17
C TYR A 125 0.04 -2.44 2.68
N CYS A 126 -0.56 -3.04 3.70
CA CYS A 126 -0.09 -4.26 4.35
C CYS A 126 -1.21 -5.29 4.46
N GLY A 127 -0.96 -6.55 4.07
CA GLY A 127 -1.93 -7.63 4.28
C GLY A 127 -1.98 -8.05 5.75
N GLU A 128 -2.99 -7.64 6.51
CA GLU A 128 -3.12 -7.93 7.96
C GLU A 128 -4.05 -9.13 8.23
N GLY A 129 -4.97 -9.44 7.33
CA GLY A 129 -5.88 -10.59 7.46
C GLY A 129 -5.87 -11.56 6.28
N ARG A 130 -5.13 -11.22 5.24
CA ARG A 130 -5.00 -12.03 4.02
C ARG A 130 -3.70 -11.66 3.29
N PRO A 131 -3.15 -12.60 2.50
CA PRO A 131 -2.07 -12.27 1.58
C PRO A 131 -2.52 -11.18 0.63
N MET A 132 -1.64 -10.21 0.38
CA MET A 132 -1.86 -9.15 -0.61
C MET A 132 -0.75 -9.22 -1.64
N THR A 133 -1.15 -9.33 -2.90
CA THR A 133 -0.24 -9.27 -4.04
C THR A 133 0.09 -7.83 -4.40
N ARG A 134 1.19 -7.63 -5.13
CA ARG A 134 1.53 -6.30 -5.68
C ARG A 134 0.44 -5.78 -6.62
N GLY A 135 -0.19 -6.67 -7.41
CA GLY A 135 -1.26 -6.28 -8.33
C GLY A 135 -2.49 -5.74 -7.60
N GLU A 136 -2.86 -6.32 -6.46
CA GLU A 136 -3.92 -5.78 -5.61
C GLU A 136 -3.55 -4.43 -5.01
N ALA A 137 -2.32 -4.29 -4.50
CA ALA A 137 -1.83 -3.00 -4.01
C ALA A 137 -1.79 -1.92 -5.10
N ASP A 138 -1.44 -2.28 -6.33
CA ASP A 138 -1.54 -1.40 -7.50
C ASP A 138 -2.99 -0.99 -7.79
N GLY A 139 -3.94 -1.92 -7.65
CA GLY A 139 -5.38 -1.63 -7.75
C GLY A 139 -5.86 -0.66 -6.66
N TYR A 140 -5.41 -0.82 -5.41
CA TYR A 140 -5.72 0.14 -4.33
C TYR A 140 -5.14 1.52 -4.58
N ARG A 141 -3.91 1.58 -5.08
CA ARG A 141 -3.32 2.84 -5.51
C ARG A 141 -4.15 3.49 -6.61
N GLU A 142 -4.55 2.76 -7.65
CA GLU A 142 -5.37 3.32 -8.73
C GLU A 142 -6.74 3.82 -8.22
N LEU A 143 -7.39 3.06 -7.34
CA LEU A 143 -8.63 3.49 -6.69
C LEU A 143 -8.42 4.75 -5.83
N THR A 144 -7.34 4.79 -5.06
CA THR A 144 -6.96 5.94 -4.23
C THR A 144 -6.72 7.18 -5.07
N GLU A 145 -5.90 7.07 -6.13
CA GLU A 145 -5.62 8.19 -7.05
C GLU A 145 -6.92 8.66 -7.71
N ARG A 146 -7.74 7.75 -8.23
CA ARG A 146 -9.03 8.10 -8.86
C ARG A 146 -9.98 8.79 -7.90
N GLU A 147 -10.12 8.30 -6.67
CA GLU A 147 -11.00 8.92 -5.68
C GLU A 147 -10.44 10.27 -5.22
N ALA A 148 -9.13 10.36 -4.95
CA ALA A 148 -8.48 11.63 -4.65
C ALA A 148 -8.66 12.64 -5.78
N GLY A 149 -8.53 12.23 -7.04
CA GLY A 149 -8.71 13.08 -8.22
C GLY A 149 -10.11 13.66 -8.40
N ARG A 150 -11.13 13.15 -7.70
CA ARG A 150 -12.47 13.76 -7.67
C ARG A 150 -12.55 14.98 -6.77
N HIS A 151 -11.70 15.02 -5.74
CA HIS A 151 -11.79 16.01 -4.66
C HIS A 151 -10.56 16.94 -4.64
N LEU A 152 -9.41 16.44 -5.06
CA LEU A 152 -8.10 17.03 -4.89
C LEU A 152 -7.32 16.99 -6.21
N PRO A 153 -6.58 18.05 -6.58
CA PRO A 153 -5.80 18.08 -7.80
C PRO A 153 -4.56 17.20 -7.66
N LEU A 154 -4.55 16.07 -8.37
CA LEU A 154 -3.38 15.19 -8.46
C LEU A 154 -2.25 15.84 -9.24
N ARG A 155 -1.02 15.49 -8.89
CA ARG A 155 0.15 15.83 -9.70
C ARG A 155 0.29 14.84 -10.86
N GLU A 156 -0.15 15.22 -12.06
CA GLU A 156 -0.25 14.35 -13.23
C GLU A 156 1.04 13.60 -13.59
N ASN A 157 2.21 14.24 -13.49
CA ASN A 157 3.49 13.61 -13.82
C ASN A 157 3.98 12.55 -12.79
N ARG A 158 3.26 12.41 -11.68
CA ARG A 158 3.49 11.42 -10.62
C ARG A 158 2.36 10.41 -10.49
N ALA A 159 1.15 10.74 -10.95
CA ALA A 159 0.03 9.81 -11.01
C ALA A 159 0.34 8.60 -11.90
N GLY A 160 -0.31 7.47 -11.64
CA GLY A 160 -0.18 6.29 -12.48
C GLY A 160 1.09 5.46 -12.24
N ARG A 161 1.97 5.86 -11.31
CA ARG A 161 3.17 5.08 -10.96
C ARG A 161 2.82 3.82 -10.18
N LEU A 162 3.48 2.72 -10.54
CA LEU A 162 3.31 1.45 -9.83
C LEU A 162 3.75 1.57 -8.37
N VAL A 163 3.09 0.84 -7.49
CA VAL A 163 3.55 0.65 -6.11
C VAL A 163 4.91 -0.05 -6.10
N SER A 164 5.63 0.09 -4.97
CA SER A 164 6.90 -0.59 -4.77
C SER A 164 6.78 -2.10 -4.92
N ARG A 165 7.93 -2.77 -5.07
CA ARG A 165 7.95 -4.23 -4.83
C ARG A 165 7.57 -4.49 -3.35
N PRO A 166 6.99 -5.66 -3.04
CA PRO A 166 6.73 -6.05 -1.67
C PRO A 166 8.00 -5.98 -0.82
N PHE A 167 7.89 -5.45 0.40
CA PHE A 167 8.99 -5.32 1.33
C PHE A 167 8.50 -5.61 2.76
N PRO A 168 9.36 -6.10 3.67
CA PRO A 168 9.03 -6.23 5.09
C PRO A 168 8.81 -4.86 5.72
N TYR A 169 7.73 -4.69 6.48
CA TYR A 169 7.40 -3.44 7.16
C TYR A 169 6.85 -3.70 8.57
N PRO A 170 7.67 -3.51 9.61
CA PRO A 170 7.26 -3.74 10.99
C PRO A 170 6.20 -2.73 11.46
#